data_AF-A0A1Q2CNY0-F1
#
_entry.id   AF-A0A1Q2CNY0-F1
#
_cell.length_a   1.000
_cell.length_b   1.000
_cell.length_c   1.000
_cell.angle_alpha   90.00
_cell.angle_beta   90.00
_cell.angle_gamma   90.00
#
_symmetry.space_group_name_H-M   'P 1'
#
loop_
_entity.id
_entity.type
_entity.pdbx_description
1 polymer ?
#
loop_
_entity_poly.entity_id
_entity_poly.type
_entity_poly.pdbx_seq_one_letter_code
_entity_poly.pdbx_strand_id
1 'polypeptide(L)'
;MFGIDAIDLVIILVLAVVMFGPEKLPQYSRKAARVFVYLRDIANNAKNTIGTELGPEYANLELKDLNPKTFIAKQLQNEVALIDEAKKELKEAEEMLKSGANDATSAVKDKSAIAEPAETALELVGPKHSPFDPEAT
;
A
#
# COMPACT_ATOMS: atom_id res chain seq x y z
N MET A 1 -12.84 -34.03 2.63
CA MET A 1 -12.58 -34.90 1.46
C MET A 1 -11.35 -35.78 1.69
N PHE A 2 -11.29 -36.53 2.78
CA PHE A 2 -10.34 -37.63 2.98
C PHE A 2 -11.05 -38.64 3.91
N GLY A 3 -11.80 -39.58 3.35
CA GLY A 3 -12.46 -40.64 4.10
C GLY A 3 -11.44 -41.71 4.48
N ILE A 4 -10.59 -41.40 5.45
CA ILE A 4 -9.52 -42.28 5.93
C ILE A 4 -9.96 -42.88 7.25
N ASP A 5 -10.15 -44.19 7.29
CA ASP A 5 -10.47 -44.91 8.50
C ASP A 5 -9.21 -45.16 9.35
N ALA A 6 -9.38 -45.52 10.63
CA ALA A 6 -8.25 -45.81 11.51
C ALA A 6 -7.33 -46.91 10.95
N ILE A 7 -7.89 -47.88 10.23
CA ILE A 7 -7.15 -48.95 9.56
C ILE A 7 -6.29 -48.42 8.40
N ASP A 8 -6.83 -47.49 7.60
CA ASP A 8 -6.12 -46.90 6.47
C ASP A 8 -4.92 -46.09 6.95
N LEU A 9 -5.05 -45.40 8.08
CA LEU A 9 -3.94 -44.68 8.71
C LEU A 9 -2.80 -45.62 9.11
N VAL A 10 -3.12 -46.81 9.64
CA VAL A 10 -2.10 -47.82 9.96
C VAL A 10 -1.42 -48.33 8.70
N ILE A 11 -2.17 -48.59 7.62
CA ILE A 11 -1.62 -49.03 6.33
C ILE A 11 -0.65 -47.97 5.77
N ILE A 12 -1.02 -46.69 5.80
CA ILE A 12 -0.16 -45.58 5.37
C ILE A 12 1.11 -45.52 6.22
N LEU A 13 0.99 -45.70 7.53
CA LEU A 13 2.15 -45.67 8.44
C LEU A 13 3.11 -46.83 8.15
N VAL A 14 2.60 -48.04 7.92
CA VAL A 14 3.42 -49.19 7.50
C VAL A 14 4.10 -48.92 6.17
N LEU A 15 3.38 -48.40 5.17
CA LEU A 15 3.94 -48.02 3.87
C LEU A 15 5.06 -46.99 4.01
N ALA A 16 4.87 -45.96 4.84
CA ALA A 16 5.89 -44.96 5.12
C ALA A 16 7.13 -45.59 5.77
N VAL A 17 6.95 -46.50 6.72
CA VAL A 17 8.05 -47.22 7.38
C VAL A 17 8.81 -48.09 6.39
N VAL A 18 8.12 -48.79 5.48
CA VAL A 18 8.78 -49.63 4.46
C VAL A 18 9.53 -48.77 3.45
N MET A 19 8.96 -47.65 3.00
CA MET A 19 9.55 -46.81 1.97
C MET A 19 10.76 -46.02 2.49
N PHE A 20 10.70 -45.48 3.70
CA PHE A 20 11.75 -44.64 4.28
C PHE A 20 12.65 -45.35 5.28
N GLY A 21 12.17 -46.43 5.90
CA GLY A 21 12.81 -47.15 6.99
C GLY A 21 12.36 -46.66 8.38
N PRO A 22 12.21 -47.57 9.37
CA PRO A 22 11.75 -47.23 10.73
C PRO A 22 12.70 -46.30 11.48
N GLU A 23 13.99 -46.31 11.12
CA GLU A 23 15.00 -45.46 11.75
C GLU A 23 14.97 -44.02 11.26
N LYS A 24 14.57 -43.78 10.00
CA LYS A 24 14.61 -42.46 9.38
C LYS A 24 13.40 -41.59 9.73
N LEU A 25 12.21 -42.18 9.88
CA LEU A 25 10.98 -41.45 10.20
C LEU A 25 11.07 -40.67 11.53
N PRO A 26 11.56 -41.24 12.65
CA PRO A 26 11.76 -40.50 13.89
C PRO A 26 12.80 -39.39 13.76
N GLN A 27 13.83 -39.59 12.93
CA GLN A 27 14.86 -38.58 12.71
C GLN A 27 14.32 -37.38 11.92
N TYR A 28 13.55 -37.62 10.85
CA TYR A 28 12.96 -36.56 10.04
C TYR A 28 11.85 -35.80 10.79
N SER A 29 10.97 -36.52 11.51
CA SER A 29 9.93 -35.88 12.33
C SER A 29 10.52 -34.97 13.41
N ARG A 30 11.62 -35.37 14.07
CA ARG A 30 12.32 -34.50 15.04
C ARG A 30 12.90 -33.24 14.39
N LYS A 31 13.47 -33.34 13.19
CA LYS A 31 13.97 -32.18 12.44
C LYS A 31 12.84 -31.22 12.08
N ALA A 32 11.74 -31.75 11.56
CA ALA A 32 10.55 -30.97 11.24
C ALA A 32 9.94 -30.30 12.49
N ALA A 33 9.85 -31.03 13.60
CA ALA A 33 9.36 -30.50 14.87
C ALA A 33 10.23 -29.32 15.36
N ARG A 34 11.56 -29.41 15.25
CA ARG A 34 12.46 -28.31 15.62
C ARG A 34 12.20 -27.05 14.78
N VAL A 35 12.04 -27.22 13.47
CA VAL A 35 11.72 -26.10 12.56
C VAL A 35 10.36 -25.50 12.90
N PHE A 36 9.36 -26.35 13.16
CA PHE A 36 8.02 -25.91 13.54
C PHE A 36 8.02 -25.12 14.86
N VAL A 37 8.71 -25.62 15.88
CA VAL A 37 8.84 -24.94 17.17
C VAL A 37 9.56 -23.60 17.00
N TYR A 38 10.66 -23.58 16.25
CA TYR A 38 11.39 -22.34 15.97
C TYR A 38 10.53 -21.29 15.24
N LEU A 39 9.77 -21.72 14.23
CA LEU A 39 8.87 -20.83 13.48
C LEU A 39 7.74 -20.30 14.37
N ARG A 40 7.15 -21.17 15.21
CA ARG A 40 6.15 -20.78 16.20
C ARG A 40 6.70 -19.75 17.18
N ASP A 41 7.93 -19.93 17.64
CA ASP A 41 8.58 -19.03 18.58
C ASP A 41 8.86 -17.67 17.94
N ILE A 42 9.33 -17.63 16.68
CA ILE A 42 9.45 -16.39 15.90
C ILE A 42 8.10 -15.68 15.78
N ALA A 43 7.04 -16.40 15.40
CA ALA A 43 5.71 -15.83 15.23
C ALA A 43 5.18 -15.22 16.55
N ASN A 44 5.39 -15.92 17.67
CA ASN A 44 5.00 -15.43 18.99
C ASN A 44 5.82 -14.20 19.43
N ASN A 45 7.13 -14.21 19.20
CA ASN A 45 8.00 -13.08 19.52
C ASN A 45 7.64 -11.84 18.69
N ALA A 46 7.43 -12.00 17.38
CA ALA A 46 7.00 -10.92 16.51
C ALA A 46 5.65 -10.32 16.98
N LYS A 47 4.69 -11.18 17.35
CA LYS A 47 3.41 -10.73 17.93
C LYS A 47 3.62 -9.91 19.21
N ASN A 48 4.51 -10.34 20.09
CA ASN A 48 4.81 -9.64 21.33
C ASN A 48 5.47 -8.27 21.08
N THR A 49 6.46 -8.21 20.17
CA THR A 49 7.13 -6.95 19.82
C THR A 49 6.17 -5.95 19.19
N ILE A 50 5.33 -6.39 18.23
CA ILE A 50 4.31 -5.54 17.60
C ILE A 50 3.29 -5.05 18.64
N GLY A 51 2.82 -5.93 19.53
CA GLY A 51 1.86 -5.55 20.58
C GLY A 51 2.43 -4.62 21.64
N THR A 52 3.74 -4.69 21.92
CA THR A 52 4.40 -3.86 22.94
C THR A 52 4.74 -2.47 22.43
N GLU A 53 5.23 -2.36 21.19
CA GLU A 53 5.69 -1.10 20.60
C GLU A 53 4.57 -0.28 19.95
N LEU A 54 3.53 -0.94 19.42
CA LEU A 54 2.44 -0.28 18.70
C LEU A 54 1.12 -0.24 19.49
N GLY A 55 1.09 -0.86 20.66
CA GLY A 55 -0.08 -0.92 21.53
C GLY A 55 -1.04 -2.09 21.23
N PRO A 56 -2.00 -2.34 22.14
CA PRO A 56 -2.89 -3.51 22.10
C PRO A 56 -3.81 -3.56 20.86
N GLU A 57 -3.95 -2.45 20.14
CA GLU A 57 -4.66 -2.34 18.85
C GLU A 57 -4.06 -3.25 17.77
N TYR A 58 -2.73 -3.48 17.78
CA TYR A 58 -2.02 -4.30 16.77
C TYR A 58 -1.68 -5.71 17.27
N ALA A 59 -1.80 -5.98 18.57
CA ALA A 59 -1.61 -7.30 19.17
C ALA A 59 -2.65 -8.33 18.70
N ASN A 60 -3.80 -7.84 18.20
CA ASN A 60 -4.93 -8.63 17.70
C ASN A 60 -5.04 -8.64 16.17
N LEU A 61 -4.01 -8.16 15.43
CA LEU A 61 -3.89 -8.46 14.00
C LEU A 61 -3.65 -9.97 13.84
N GLU A 62 -4.75 -10.71 13.75
CA GLU A 62 -4.76 -12.13 13.55
C GLU A 62 -4.01 -12.47 12.26
N LEU A 63 -3.07 -13.40 12.34
CA LEU A 63 -2.28 -13.93 11.22
C LEU A 63 -3.13 -14.48 10.04
N LYS A 64 -4.46 -14.50 10.16
CA LYS A 64 -5.42 -14.82 9.09
C LYS A 64 -5.59 -13.66 8.09
N ASP A 65 -5.28 -12.42 8.49
CA ASP A 65 -5.30 -11.23 7.62
C ASP A 65 -3.96 -11.00 6.90
N LEU A 66 -2.90 -11.74 7.27
CA LEU A 66 -1.60 -11.79 6.58
C LEU A 66 -1.60 -12.73 5.35
N ASN A 67 -2.77 -12.98 4.74
CA ASN A 67 -2.74 -13.43 3.35
C ASN A 67 -2.30 -12.21 2.51
N PRO A 68 -1.16 -12.25 1.78
CA PRO A 68 -0.63 -11.07 1.11
C PRO A 68 -1.65 -10.45 0.16
N LYS A 69 -2.50 -11.28 -0.45
CA LYS A 69 -3.62 -10.82 -1.28
C LYS A 69 -4.69 -10.03 -0.51
N THR A 70 -5.06 -10.45 0.69
CA THR A 70 -6.12 -9.78 1.47
C THR A 70 -5.58 -8.56 2.21
N PHE A 71 -4.33 -8.61 2.70
CA PHE A 71 -3.65 -7.47 3.30
C PHE A 71 -3.44 -6.33 2.30
N ILE A 72 -2.93 -6.65 1.10
CA ILE A 72 -2.79 -5.67 0.01
C ILE A 72 -4.17 -5.19 -0.45
N ALA A 73 -5.17 -6.06 -0.57
CA ALA A 73 -6.52 -5.63 -0.95
C ALA A 73 -7.15 -4.66 0.08
N LYS A 74 -6.99 -4.91 1.39
CA LYS A 74 -7.49 -3.99 2.43
C LYS A 74 -6.70 -2.68 2.47
N GLN A 75 -5.37 -2.75 2.37
CA GLN A 75 -4.51 -1.58 2.36
C GLN A 75 -4.76 -0.71 1.12
N LEU A 76 -4.91 -1.32 -0.06
CA LEU A 76 -5.28 -0.62 -1.29
C LEU A 76 -6.72 -0.12 -1.28
N GLN A 77 -7.68 -0.79 -0.64
CA GLN A 77 -9.06 -0.27 -0.53
C GLN A 77 -9.12 0.97 0.34
N ASN A 78 -8.37 1.01 1.45
CA ASN A 78 -8.26 2.20 2.29
C ASN A 78 -7.52 3.34 1.55
N GLU A 79 -6.45 3.04 0.83
CA GLU A 79 -5.73 4.05 0.04
C GLU A 79 -6.55 4.53 -1.17
N VAL A 80 -7.32 3.66 -1.83
CA VAL A 80 -8.21 4.03 -2.94
C VAL A 80 -9.38 4.88 -2.44
N ALA A 81 -9.95 4.61 -1.27
CA ALA A 81 -10.98 5.46 -0.68
C ALA A 81 -10.45 6.88 -0.39
N LEU A 82 -9.24 6.99 0.14
CA LEU A 82 -8.57 8.27 0.36
C LEU A 82 -8.21 8.99 -0.95
N ILE A 83 -7.80 8.23 -1.98
CA ILE A 83 -7.51 8.78 -3.32
C ILE A 83 -8.80 9.21 -4.03
N ASP A 84 -9.91 8.51 -3.89
CA ASP A 84 -11.19 8.85 -4.51
C ASP A 84 -11.81 10.09 -3.84
N GLU A 85 -11.67 10.23 -2.53
CA GLU A 85 -12.06 11.44 -1.80
C GLU A 85 -11.19 12.64 -2.21
N ALA A 86 -9.86 12.47 -2.26
CA ALA A 86 -8.95 13.50 -2.75
C ALA A 86 -9.22 13.89 -4.22
N LYS A 87 -9.57 12.93 -5.08
CA LYS A 87 -9.96 13.20 -6.48
C LYS A 87 -11.26 13.98 -6.58
N LYS A 88 -12.22 13.69 -5.70
CA LYS A 88 -13.49 14.40 -5.66
C LYS A 88 -13.27 15.85 -5.22
N GLU A 89 -12.48 16.09 -4.19
CA GLU A 89 -12.10 17.43 -3.75
C GLU A 89 -11.33 18.21 -4.82
N LEU A 90 -10.37 17.58 -5.52
CA LEU A 90 -9.66 18.21 -6.63
C LEU A 90 -10.59 18.57 -7.79
N LYS A 91 -11.56 17.71 -8.11
CA LYS A 91 -12.52 17.96 -9.19
C LYS A 91 -13.50 19.08 -8.84
N GLU A 92 -13.97 19.14 -7.60
CA GLU A 92 -14.78 20.25 -7.09
C GLU A 92 -13.99 21.57 -7.13
N ALA A 93 -12.72 21.57 -6.71
CA ALA A 93 -11.85 22.74 -6.80
C ALA A 93 -11.59 23.18 -8.26
N GLU A 94 -11.41 22.24 -9.19
CA GLU A 94 -11.25 22.51 -10.62
C GLU A 94 -12.52 23.11 -11.23
N GLU A 95 -13.69 22.61 -10.87
CA GLU A 95 -14.99 23.15 -11.31
C GLU A 95 -15.23 24.55 -10.76
N MET A 96 -14.90 24.81 -9.49
CA MET A 96 -14.97 26.14 -8.89
C MET A 96 -14.00 27.13 -9.57
N LEU A 97 -12.78 26.68 -9.90
CA LEU A 97 -11.79 27.51 -10.60
C LEU A 97 -12.23 27.82 -12.03
N LYS A 98 -12.79 26.83 -12.76
CA LYS A 98 -13.36 27.04 -14.10
C LYS A 98 -14.56 27.98 -14.07
N SER A 99 -15.45 27.84 -13.08
CA SER A 99 -16.57 28.75 -12.91
C SER A 99 -16.08 30.18 -12.63
N GLY A 100 -15.16 30.35 -11.67
CA GLY A 100 -14.58 31.66 -11.37
C GLY A 100 -13.81 32.27 -12.54
N ALA A 101 -13.11 31.46 -13.33
CA ALA A 101 -12.44 31.91 -14.55
C ALA A 101 -13.45 32.34 -15.64
N ASN A 102 -14.55 31.61 -15.81
CA ASN A 102 -15.62 31.97 -16.74
C ASN A 102 -16.37 33.23 -16.30
N ASP A 103 -16.60 33.41 -15.00
CA ASP A 103 -17.21 34.62 -14.43
C ASP A 103 -16.29 35.83 -14.55
N ALA A 104 -14.98 35.67 -14.31
CA ALA A 104 -13.99 36.71 -14.53
C ALA A 104 -13.86 37.08 -16.02
N THR A 105 -13.89 36.08 -16.92
CA THR A 105 -13.86 36.30 -18.37
C THR A 105 -15.14 37.00 -18.83
N SER A 106 -16.29 36.65 -18.27
CA SER A 106 -17.57 37.33 -18.54
C SER A 106 -17.58 38.77 -18.03
N ALA A 107 -17.05 39.02 -16.83
CA ALA A 107 -16.92 40.36 -16.27
C ALA A 107 -15.91 41.25 -17.02
N VAL A 108 -14.87 40.65 -17.62
CA VAL A 108 -13.94 41.34 -18.51
C VAL A 108 -14.57 41.61 -19.88
N LYS A 109 -15.41 40.68 -20.37
CA LYS A 109 -16.14 40.83 -21.64
C LYS A 109 -17.21 41.92 -21.57
N ASP A 110 -17.91 42.04 -20.44
CA ASP A 110 -18.90 43.11 -20.21
C ASP A 110 -18.28 44.50 -20.01
N LYS A 111 -16.97 44.57 -19.67
CA LYS A 111 -16.24 45.85 -19.56
C LYS A 111 -15.54 46.28 -20.86
N SER A 112 -15.58 45.47 -21.92
CA SER A 112 -14.96 45.78 -23.21
C SER A 112 -15.89 46.54 -24.17
N ALA A 113 -16.57 47.58 -23.67
CA ALA A 113 -17.35 48.52 -24.48
C ALA A 113 -16.98 49.99 -24.22
N ILE A 114 -15.77 50.28 -23.71
CA ILE A 114 -15.27 51.65 -23.61
C ILE A 114 -13.78 51.70 -24.01
N ALA A 115 -13.58 52.17 -25.24
CA ALA A 115 -12.44 52.93 -25.77
C ALA A 115 -11.04 52.28 -25.84
N GLU A 116 -10.59 52.01 -27.07
CA GLU A 116 -9.23 52.32 -27.55
C GLU A 116 -9.02 53.85 -27.63
N PRO A 117 -7.80 54.41 -27.79
CA PRO A 117 -6.46 53.79 -27.79
C PRO A 117 -5.47 54.50 -26.85
N ALA A 118 -4.35 53.86 -26.49
CA ALA A 118 -3.10 54.57 -26.17
C ALA A 118 -1.94 53.58 -26.10
N GLU A 119 -1.12 53.58 -27.14
CA GLU A 119 0.29 53.24 -27.05
C GLU A 119 0.92 54.00 -25.87
N THR A 120 1.54 53.30 -24.92
CA THR A 120 2.73 53.71 -24.12
C THR A 120 2.83 52.73 -22.96
N ALA A 121 3.80 51.81 -23.04
CA ALA A 121 4.53 51.16 -21.94
C ALA A 121 5.11 49.81 -22.39
N LEU A 122 5.88 49.82 -23.47
CA LEU A 122 6.92 48.80 -23.66
C LEU A 122 8.11 49.21 -22.79
N GLU A 123 8.02 48.96 -21.49
CA GLU A 123 9.19 48.95 -20.63
C GLU A 123 9.02 47.89 -19.54
N LEU A 124 10.04 47.04 -19.43
CA LEU A 124 10.32 46.18 -18.30
C LEU A 124 9.40 44.96 -18.15
N VAL A 125 9.80 43.84 -18.76
CA VAL A 125 10.32 42.65 -18.07
C VAL A 125 10.73 41.67 -19.18
N GLY A 126 11.96 41.82 -19.65
CA GLY A 126 12.67 40.72 -20.31
C GLY A 126 13.03 39.65 -19.27
N PRO A 127 13.22 38.38 -19.69
CA PRO A 127 13.54 37.29 -18.77
C PRO A 127 14.87 37.59 -18.05
N LYS A 128 14.83 37.68 -16.72
CA LYS A 128 16.03 37.74 -15.88
C LYS A 128 16.80 36.43 -16.02
N HIS A 129 17.91 36.44 -16.76
CA HIS A 129 18.88 35.35 -16.74
C HIS A 129 19.54 35.31 -15.35
N SER A 130 19.41 34.19 -14.62
CA SER A 130 20.15 33.99 -13.38
C SER A 130 21.64 33.88 -13.68
N PRO A 131 22.55 34.38 -12.82
CA PRO A 131 23.99 34.32 -13.08
C PRO A 131 24.46 32.86 -13.20
N PHE A 132 25.31 32.58 -14.17
CA PHE A 132 25.94 31.27 -14.36
C PHE A 132 27.08 31.13 -13.33
N ASP A 133 27.11 30.04 -12.57
CA ASP A 133 28.14 29.74 -11.56
C ASP A 133 29.22 28.82 -12.16
N PRO A 134 30.48 29.29 -12.33
CA PRO A 134 31.54 28.53 -12.95
C PRO A 134 32.34 27.60 -12.00
N GLU A 135 31.98 27.48 -10.72
CA GLU A 135 32.75 26.66 -9.75
C GLU A 135 32.18 25.24 -9.52
N ALA A 136 31.18 24.80 -10.28
CA ALA A 136 30.67 23.43 -10.19
C ALA A 136 31.48 22.45 -11.05
N THR A 137 32.57 21.89 -10.52
CA THR A 137 33.28 20.71 -11.05
C THR A 137 33.69 19.77 -9.91
#